data_AF-A0A4Q8K245-F1
#
_entry.id   AF-A0A4Q8K245-F1
#
_cell.length_a   1.000
_cell.length_b   1.000
_cell.length_c   1.000
_cell.angle_alpha   90.00
_cell.angle_beta   90.00
_cell.angle_gamma   90.00
#
_symmetry.space_group_name_H-M   'P 1'
#
loop_
_entity.id
_entity.type
_entity.pdbx_description
1 polymer ?
#
loop_
_entity_poly.entity_id
_entity_poly.type
_entity_poly.pdbx_seq_one_letter_code
_entity_poly.pdbx_strand_id
1 'polypeptide(L)'
;MGRGRLYFTFITVLTFGAFLLLEHFASSKEFHREVACFKDVVRLNCGNHSFIAIHEAYFTGAQEENLTCTFPALEHEYIEDESATEAGNLSGCYEDIRVYVNRKCSGLNECRFSYEDEPEKICP
;
A
#
# COMPACT_ATOMS: atom_id res chain seq x y z
N MET A 1 -41.66 37.83 -32.43
CA MET A 1 -40.69 36.71 -32.35
C MET A 1 -39.45 37.20 -31.60
N GLY A 2 -38.94 36.49 -30.58
CA GLY A 2 -37.56 36.74 -30.10
C GLY A 2 -37.25 36.82 -28.61
N ARG A 3 -38.15 36.49 -27.67
CA ARG A 3 -37.83 36.53 -26.21
C ARG A 3 -37.70 35.17 -25.51
N GLY A 4 -38.15 34.07 -26.12
CA GLY A 4 -38.11 32.73 -25.50
C GLY A 4 -36.80 31.96 -25.65
N ARG A 5 -35.88 32.40 -26.53
CA ARG A 5 -34.65 31.64 -26.86
C ARG A 5 -33.48 31.84 -25.90
N LEU A 6 -33.40 32.99 -25.22
CA LEU A 6 -32.29 33.33 -24.32
C LEU A 6 -32.41 32.68 -22.93
N TYR A 7 -33.63 32.42 -22.45
CA TYR A 7 -33.85 31.78 -21.15
C TYR A 7 -33.47 30.30 -21.16
N PHE A 8 -33.71 29.61 -22.27
CA PHE A 8 -33.43 28.18 -22.40
C PHE A 8 -31.92 27.85 -22.41
N THR A 9 -31.09 28.73 -22.98
CA THR A 9 -29.64 28.56 -23.00
C THR A 9 -28.98 28.83 -21.65
N PHE A 10 -29.49 29.78 -20.87
CA PHE A 10 -28.95 30.05 -19.53
C PHE A 10 -29.24 28.92 -18.53
N ILE A 11 -30.44 28.34 -18.59
CA ILE A 11 -30.84 27.24 -17.70
C ILE A 11 -30.02 25.97 -18.00
N THR A 12 -29.84 25.64 -19.28
CA THR A 12 -29.06 24.45 -19.70
C THR A 12 -27.59 24.55 -19.30
N VAL A 13 -26.96 25.72 -19.44
CA VAL A 13 -25.56 25.93 -19.02
C VAL A 13 -25.41 25.82 -17.50
N LEU A 14 -26.35 26.37 -16.71
CA LEU A 14 -26.35 26.25 -15.25
C LEU A 14 -26.55 24.80 -14.79
N THR A 15 -27.43 24.04 -15.44
CA THR A 15 -27.65 22.62 -15.09
C THR A 15 -26.48 21.72 -15.49
N PHE A 16 -25.83 21.97 -16.63
CA PHE A 16 -24.63 21.22 -17.03
C PHE A 16 -23.40 21.59 -16.18
N GLY A 17 -23.24 22.86 -15.79
CA GLY A 17 -22.16 23.29 -14.89
C GLY A 17 -22.28 22.69 -13.48
N ALA A 18 -23.50 22.51 -12.97
CA ALA A 18 -23.74 21.86 -11.69
C ALA A 18 -23.53 20.33 -11.75
N PHE A 19 -23.84 19.68 -12.88
CA PHE A 19 -23.63 18.24 -13.07
C PHE A 19 -22.15 17.86 -13.17
N LEU A 20 -21.30 18.75 -13.69
CA LEU A 20 -19.84 18.53 -13.78
C LEU A 20 -19.11 18.74 -12.45
N LEU A 21 -19.76 19.29 -11.42
CA LEU A 21 -19.19 19.45 -10.08
C LEU A 21 -19.54 18.29 -9.13
N LEU A 22 -20.39 17.36 -9.57
CA LEU A 22 -20.67 16.11 -8.85
C LEU A 22 -19.63 15.04 -9.23
N GLU A 23 -18.34 15.37 -9.20
CA GLU A 23 -17.33 14.33 -9.17
C GLU A 23 -17.47 13.59 -7.82
N HIS A 24 -17.88 12.33 -7.89
CA HIS A 24 -17.80 11.40 -6.78
C HIS A 24 -16.33 11.23 -6.42
N PHE A 25 -15.83 12.11 -5.55
CA PHE A 25 -14.56 11.85 -4.88
C PHE A 25 -14.72 10.54 -4.12
N ALA A 26 -13.96 9.53 -4.55
CA ALA A 26 -13.79 8.30 -3.78
C ALA A 26 -13.18 8.70 -2.43
N SER A 27 -14.04 8.84 -1.42
CA SER A 27 -13.64 9.21 -0.07
C SER A 27 -13.22 7.94 0.66
N SER A 28 -11.94 7.86 1.05
CA SER A 28 -11.46 6.78 1.89
C SER A 28 -12.13 6.90 3.26
N LYS A 29 -13.07 6.00 3.55
CA LYS A 29 -13.85 6.03 4.78
C LYS A 29 -13.12 5.41 5.98
N GLU A 30 -12.12 4.57 5.74
CA GLU A 30 -11.51 3.73 6.76
C GLU A 30 -10.05 3.43 6.42
N PHE A 31 -9.15 3.62 7.39
CA PHE A 31 -7.73 3.29 7.26
C PHE A 31 -7.43 2.08 8.13
N HIS A 32 -6.88 1.04 7.51
CA HIS A 32 -6.41 -0.16 8.19
C HIS A 32 -4.91 -0.27 8.04
N ARG A 33 -4.24 -0.68 9.11
CA ARG A 33 -2.80 -0.93 9.12
C ARG A 33 -2.57 -2.39 9.48
N GLU A 34 -1.82 -3.08 8.64
CA GLU A 34 -1.41 -4.46 8.85
C GLU A 34 0.11 -4.52 8.95
N VAL A 35 0.62 -5.33 9.88
CA VAL A 35 2.05 -5.53 10.12
C VAL A 35 2.32 -7.04 10.18
N ALA A 36 3.37 -7.49 9.51
CA ALA A 36 3.74 -8.90 9.46
C ALA A 36 5.27 -9.04 9.40
N CYS A 37 5.78 -10.19 9.82
CA CYS A 37 7.21 -10.47 9.72
C CYS A 37 7.60 -10.89 8.30
N PHE A 38 8.91 -10.91 8.03
CA PHE A 38 9.48 -11.19 6.70
C PHE A 38 8.89 -12.43 6.00
N LYS A 39 8.68 -13.54 6.73
CA LYS A 39 8.14 -14.80 6.19
C LYS A 39 6.61 -14.91 6.23
N ASP A 40 5.94 -13.92 6.80
CA ASP A 40 4.50 -13.97 6.99
C ASP A 40 3.77 -13.47 5.75
N VAL A 41 2.49 -13.81 5.69
CA VAL A 41 1.58 -13.35 4.63
C VAL A 41 0.61 -12.32 5.22
N VAL A 42 0.74 -11.08 4.76
CA VAL A 42 -0.22 -10.01 5.01
C VAL A 42 -1.51 -10.29 4.24
N ARG A 43 -2.65 -10.18 4.91
CA ARG A 43 -3.98 -10.35 4.31
C ARG A 43 -4.74 -9.03 4.39
N LEU A 44 -4.95 -8.40 3.25
CA LEU A 44 -5.74 -7.17 3.14
C LEU A 44 -7.14 -7.55 2.69
N ASN A 45 -8.17 -7.07 3.40
CA ASN A 45 -9.56 -7.32 3.06
C ASN A 45 -10.40 -6.06 3.26
N CYS A 46 -11.10 -5.68 2.21
CA CYS A 46 -12.10 -4.64 2.19
C CYS A 46 -13.49 -5.28 2.03
N GLY A 47 -14.48 -4.73 2.74
CA GLY A 47 -15.86 -5.23 2.68
C GLY A 47 -16.49 -5.16 1.28
N ASN A 48 -17.71 -5.72 1.16
CA ASN A 48 -18.44 -5.72 -0.09
C ASN A 48 -18.70 -4.27 -0.56
N HIS A 49 -18.21 -3.94 -1.77
CA HIS A 49 -18.25 -2.61 -2.42
C HIS A 49 -17.16 -1.61 -2.01
N SER A 50 -16.11 -2.04 -1.30
CA SER A 50 -14.88 -1.26 -1.16
C SER A 50 -13.70 -2.01 -1.77
N PHE A 51 -12.66 -1.26 -2.13
CA PHE A 51 -11.44 -1.80 -2.71
C PHE A 51 -10.23 -1.31 -1.92
N ILE A 52 -9.15 -2.07 -2.00
CA ILE A 52 -7.88 -1.77 -1.35
C ILE A 52 -7.21 -0.61 -2.10
N ALA A 53 -6.82 0.41 -1.33
CA ALA A 53 -5.96 1.48 -1.79
C ALA A 53 -4.77 1.59 -0.83
N ILE A 54 -3.56 1.32 -1.33
CA ILE A 54 -2.35 1.36 -0.51
C ILE A 54 -1.87 2.80 -0.37
N HIS A 55 -2.00 3.35 0.83
CA HIS A 55 -1.50 4.68 1.16
C HIS A 55 0.01 4.63 1.49
N GLU A 56 0.39 3.73 2.39
CA GLU A 56 1.75 3.52 2.87
C GLU A 56 2.06 2.03 2.94
N ALA A 57 3.29 1.66 2.59
CA ALA A 57 3.82 0.32 2.73
C ALA A 57 5.36 0.40 2.71
N TYR A 58 5.98 -0.07 3.78
CA TYR A 58 7.43 -0.10 3.90
C TYR A 58 7.85 -1.39 4.59
N PHE A 59 9.00 -1.91 4.21
CA PHE A 59 9.71 -2.93 4.98
C PHE A 59 10.72 -2.22 5.88
N THR A 60 10.80 -2.65 7.13
CA THR A 60 11.81 -2.14 8.07
C THR A 60 12.31 -3.25 8.98
N GLY A 61 13.61 -3.24 9.28
CA GLY A 61 14.18 -4.10 10.32
C GLY A 61 14.18 -3.45 11.70
N ALA A 62 13.68 -2.22 11.82
CA ALA A 62 13.38 -1.61 13.10
C ALA A 62 12.13 -2.27 13.71
N GLN A 63 12.20 -2.60 15.00
CA GLN A 63 11.05 -3.15 15.71
C GLN A 63 9.98 -2.06 15.87
N GLU A 64 8.87 -2.22 15.16
CA GLU A 64 7.68 -1.39 15.36
C GLU A 64 6.72 -2.01 16.38
N GLU A 65 5.87 -1.14 16.93
CA GLU A 65 5.05 -1.34 18.12
C GLU A 65 4.39 -2.74 18.21
N ASN A 66 4.74 -3.49 19.26
CA ASN A 66 4.14 -4.76 19.70
C ASN A 66 4.33 -6.01 18.81
N LEU A 67 5.04 -5.96 17.69
CA LEU A 67 5.40 -7.16 16.92
C LEU A 67 6.87 -7.55 17.19
N THR A 68 7.12 -8.78 17.63
CA THR A 68 8.47 -9.33 17.77
C THR A 68 8.67 -10.39 16.71
N CYS A 69 9.43 -10.08 15.68
CA CYS A 69 9.80 -11.04 14.66
C CYS A 69 10.99 -11.87 15.12
N THR A 70 10.77 -13.17 15.33
CA THR A 70 11.87 -14.10 15.60
C THR A 70 12.59 -14.39 14.30
N PHE A 71 13.71 -13.72 14.08
CA PHE A 71 14.64 -14.11 13.03
C PHE A 71 15.37 -15.37 13.52
N PRO A 72 15.39 -16.48 12.76
CA PRO A 72 16.26 -17.59 13.11
C PRO A 72 17.69 -17.04 13.08
N ALA A 73 18.37 -17.10 14.23
CA ALA A 73 19.80 -16.84 14.27
C ALA A 73 20.45 -17.73 13.22
N LEU A 74 21.16 -17.13 12.26
CA LEU A 74 22.00 -17.89 11.35
C LEU A 74 23.03 -18.63 12.22
N GLU A 75 22.79 -19.92 12.49
CA GLU A 75 23.82 -20.84 12.97
C GLU A 75 24.88 -20.93 11.87
N HIS A 76 25.82 -19.99 11.88
CA HIS A 76 27.03 -20.10 11.09
C HIS A 76 27.86 -21.23 11.69
N GLU A 77 27.86 -22.37 11.02
CA GLU A 77 28.89 -23.39 11.20
C GLU A 77 30.24 -22.74 10.83
N TYR A 78 31.14 -22.69 11.81
CA TYR A 78 32.44 -21.99 11.77
C TYR A 78 33.27 -22.37 10.53
N ILE A 79 33.48 -21.39 9.63
CA ILE A 79 34.68 -21.31 8.80
C ILE A 79 35.20 -19.88 8.96
N GLU A 80 36.36 -19.76 9.60
CA GLU A 80 37.12 -18.51 9.70
C GLU A 80 37.52 -18.07 8.28
N ASP A 81 36.78 -17.13 7.70
CA ASP A 81 37.24 -16.35 6.56
C ASP A 81 36.98 -14.86 6.86
N GLU A 82 38.05 -14.08 6.85
CA GLU A 82 38.07 -12.66 7.20
C GLU A 82 37.40 -11.82 6.09
N SER A 83 36.08 -11.94 5.94
CA SER A 83 35.23 -10.95 5.25
C SER A 83 33.73 -11.10 5.50
N ALA A 84 33.29 -11.90 6.47
CA ALA A 84 31.87 -12.07 6.76
C ALA A 84 31.38 -11.10 7.86
N THR A 85 31.05 -9.87 7.48
CA THR A 85 30.26 -8.94 8.31
C THR A 85 28.82 -8.86 7.76
N GLU A 86 28.16 -10.00 7.53
CA GLU A 86 26.78 -10.04 7.02
C GLU A 86 25.75 -10.50 8.05
N ALA A 87 26.12 -10.50 9.33
CA ALA A 87 25.19 -10.62 10.45
C ALA A 87 25.29 -9.35 11.31
N GLY A 88 24.68 -8.26 10.87
CA GLY A 88 24.57 -7.09 11.75
C GLY A 88 24.42 -5.75 11.05
N ASN A 89 23.24 -5.49 10.48
CA ASN A 89 22.60 -4.16 10.51
C ASN A 89 21.15 -4.19 9.97
N LEU A 90 20.34 -5.18 10.36
CA LEU A 90 18.89 -5.13 10.10
C LEU A 90 18.23 -3.91 10.78
N SER A 91 18.82 -3.39 11.86
CA SER A 91 18.33 -2.21 12.60
C SER A 91 18.28 -0.91 11.78
N GLY A 92 18.85 -0.88 10.57
CA GLY A 92 18.83 0.27 9.67
C GLY A 92 18.18 0.02 8.31
N CYS A 93 17.62 -1.17 8.05
CA CYS A 93 17.01 -1.43 6.75
C CYS A 93 15.62 -0.79 6.69
N TYR A 94 15.40 0.05 5.68
CA TYR A 94 14.11 0.67 5.37
C TYR A 94 13.93 0.67 3.85
N GLU A 95 12.82 0.12 3.39
CA GLU A 95 12.50 0.02 1.97
C GLU A 95 11.04 0.41 1.73
N ASP A 96 10.83 1.31 0.76
CA ASP A 96 9.49 1.70 0.31
C ASP A 96 8.98 0.69 -0.72
N ILE A 97 8.14 -0.23 -0.26
CA ILE A 97 7.55 -1.30 -1.07
C ILE A 97 6.20 -0.90 -1.67
N ARG A 98 5.77 0.37 -1.56
CA ARG A 98 4.45 0.82 -2.02
C ARG A 98 4.20 0.51 -3.48
N VAL A 99 5.21 0.67 -4.35
CA VAL A 99 5.04 0.43 -5.79
C VAL A 99 4.68 -1.02 -6.06
N TYR A 100 5.37 -1.95 -5.40
CA TYR A 100 5.14 -3.38 -5.58
C TYR A 100 3.78 -3.81 -5.00
N VAL A 101 3.48 -3.42 -3.76
CA VAL A 101 2.19 -3.75 -3.11
C VAL A 101 1.03 -3.13 -3.87
N ASN A 102 1.16 -1.89 -4.37
CA ASN A 102 0.13 -1.26 -5.20
C ASN A 102 -0.15 -2.05 -6.48
N ARG A 103 0.90 -2.48 -7.18
CA ARG A 103 0.74 -3.29 -8.41
C ARG A 103 0.03 -4.62 -8.14
N LYS A 104 0.22 -5.21 -6.96
CA LYS A 104 -0.35 -6.51 -6.60
C LYS A 104 -1.76 -6.42 -6.01
N CYS A 105 -2.05 -5.40 -5.19
CA CYS A 105 -3.25 -5.37 -4.35
C CYS A 105 -4.25 -4.25 -4.66
N SER A 106 -3.82 -3.14 -5.25
CA SER A 106 -4.72 -1.98 -5.39
C SER A 106 -5.86 -2.25 -6.38
N GLY A 107 -7.07 -1.85 -5.99
CA GLY A 107 -8.30 -2.11 -6.75
C GLY A 107 -8.93 -3.49 -6.52
N LEU A 108 -8.29 -4.37 -5.75
CA LEU A 108 -8.88 -5.65 -5.32
C LEU A 108 -9.68 -5.48 -4.03
N ASN A 109 -10.62 -6.38 -3.76
CA ASN A 109 -11.34 -6.40 -2.47
C ASN A 109 -10.59 -7.24 -1.43
N GLU A 110 -9.91 -8.32 -1.85
CA GLU A 110 -9.04 -9.14 -1.00
C GLU A 110 -7.67 -9.28 -1.67
N CYS A 111 -6.59 -9.17 -0.90
CA CYS A 111 -5.23 -9.40 -1.38
C CYS A 111 -4.41 -10.17 -0.34
N ARG A 112 -3.51 -11.03 -0.82
CA ARG A 112 -2.49 -11.71 -0.02
C ARG A 112 -1.12 -11.31 -0.52
N PHE A 113 -0.30 -10.81 0.39
CA PHE A 113 1.02 -10.28 0.10
C PHE A 113 2.03 -10.88 1.06
N SER A 114 3.16 -11.34 0.55
CA SER A 114 4.34 -11.65 1.35
C SER A 114 5.52 -10.89 0.77
N TYR A 115 6.36 -10.35 1.64
CA TYR A 115 7.59 -9.68 1.25
C TYR A 115 8.64 -10.69 0.77
N GLU A 116 8.56 -11.95 1.20
CA GLU A 116 9.44 -13.01 0.71
C GLU A 116 9.33 -13.18 -0.82
N ASP A 117 8.14 -12.98 -1.38
CA ASP A 117 7.81 -13.09 -2.81
C ASP A 117 8.28 -11.86 -3.64
N GLU A 118 8.86 -10.83 -3.02
CA GLU A 118 9.32 -9.65 -3.75
C GLU A 118 10.65 -9.93 -4.48
N PRO A 119 10.69 -9.87 -5.83
CA PRO A 119 11.86 -10.29 -6.60
C PRO A 119 13.01 -9.29 -6.57
N GLU A 120 12.73 -8.02 -6.26
CA GLU A 120 13.69 -6.91 -6.27
C GLU A 120 13.94 -6.37 -4.86
N LYS A 121 13.69 -7.18 -3.82
CA LYS A 121 13.85 -6.77 -2.43
C LYS A 121 15.30 -6.41 -2.10
N ILE A 122 15.47 -5.27 -1.46
CA ILE A 122 16.78 -4.76 -1.03
C ILE A 122 17.11 -5.24 0.38
N CYS A 123 16.10 -5.38 1.24
CA CYS A 123 16.30 -5.86 2.60
C CYS A 123 16.23 -7.41 2.70
N PRO A 124 17.10 -8.01 3.53
CA PRO A 124 17.20 -9.47 3.70
C PRO A 124 16.10 -10.07 4.59
#